data_AF-A0A426QHX8-F1
#
_entry.id   AF-A0A426QHX8-F1
#
_cell.length_a   1.000
_cell.length_b   1.000
_cell.length_c   1.000
_cell.angle_alpha   90.00
_cell.angle_beta   90.00
_cell.angle_gamma   90.00
#
_symmetry.space_group_name_H-M   'P 1'
#
loop_
_entity.id
_entity.type
_entity.pdbx_description
1 polymer ?
#
loop_
_entity_poly.entity_id
_entity_poly.type
_entity_poly.pdbx_seq_one_letter_code
_entity_poly.pdbx_strand_id
1 'polypeptide(L)'
;MPPMPKALGPRLRGDDGLVKPGLGKPHSGLTLLELMVVLVIVALLATLAWPGFAEHFQRVRRQDAITTLLRIQLQQEQWRAQDTDYASLTELGWTPARSLDGHYRLELRGHGPAGYLVIARPRRQGPQAGDPCGPFALDQDGPVLGSGFADARCWRG
;
A
#
# COMPACT_ATOMS: atom_id res chain seq x y z
N MET A 1 -56.51 -85.64 -50.13
CA MET A 1 -55.99 -85.21 -48.82
C MET A 1 -56.30 -83.73 -48.63
N PRO A 2 -57.36 -83.37 -47.87
CA PRO A 2 -57.33 -82.08 -47.16
C PRO A 2 -57.85 -82.20 -45.72
N PRO A 3 -57.33 -81.38 -44.80
CA PRO A 3 -58.26 -80.51 -44.08
C PRO A 3 -57.77 -79.08 -43.81
N MET A 4 -58.78 -78.27 -43.56
CA MET A 4 -58.91 -76.83 -43.33
C MET A 4 -58.31 -76.32 -41.98
N PRO A 5 -58.23 -74.98 -41.78
CA PRO A 5 -57.33 -74.33 -40.83
C PRO A 5 -57.95 -74.13 -39.44
N LYS A 6 -57.09 -73.79 -38.46
CA LYS A 6 -57.50 -73.34 -37.11
C LYS A 6 -57.03 -71.93 -36.82
N ALA A 7 -57.90 -71.21 -36.12
CA ALA A 7 -57.89 -69.79 -35.84
C ALA A 7 -57.14 -69.40 -34.54
N LEU A 8 -56.74 -68.12 -34.52
CA LEU A 8 -56.76 -67.12 -33.45
C LEU A 8 -56.24 -67.44 -32.04
N GLY A 9 -55.29 -66.61 -31.60
CA GLY A 9 -55.04 -66.29 -30.18
C GLY A 9 -54.03 -65.13 -30.05
N PRO A 10 -54.32 -64.04 -29.31
CA PRO A 10 -53.47 -62.85 -29.22
C PRO A 10 -52.57 -62.88 -27.97
N ARG A 11 -51.29 -62.56 -28.11
CA ARG A 11 -50.30 -62.39 -27.01
C ARG A 11 -49.08 -61.64 -27.59
N LEU A 12 -48.45 -60.63 -27.01
CA LEU A 12 -48.51 -59.94 -25.71
C LEU A 12 -47.92 -58.53 -25.91
N ARG A 13 -48.38 -57.60 -25.08
CA ARG A 13 -47.89 -56.22 -24.95
C ARG A 13 -46.71 -56.20 -23.96
N GLY A 14 -45.61 -55.57 -24.35
CA GLY A 14 -44.42 -55.31 -23.54
C GLY A 14 -43.28 -54.84 -24.47
N ASP A 15 -42.48 -53.80 -24.21
CA ASP A 15 -42.26 -53.01 -23.01
C ASP A 15 -41.71 -51.65 -23.49
N ASP A 16 -42.51 -50.60 -23.41
CA ASP A 16 -42.04 -49.25 -23.70
C ASP A 16 -41.12 -48.82 -22.56
N GLY A 17 -39.81 -48.92 -22.82
CA GLY A 17 -38.74 -48.47 -21.94
C GLY A 17 -38.94 -47.01 -21.58
N LEU A 18 -39.45 -46.78 -20.36
CA LEU A 18 -39.54 -45.47 -19.73
C LEU A 18 -38.13 -44.95 -19.46
N VAL A 19 -37.54 -44.28 -20.45
CA VAL A 19 -36.37 -43.42 -20.28
C VAL A 19 -36.75 -42.36 -19.25
N LYS A 20 -36.25 -42.51 -18.02
CA LYS A 20 -36.33 -41.46 -17.00
C LYS A 20 -35.38 -40.35 -17.44
N PRO A 21 -35.87 -39.15 -17.80
CA PRO A 21 -34.98 -38.03 -18.05
C PRO A 21 -34.19 -37.77 -16.76
N GLY A 22 -32.86 -37.78 -16.86
CA GLY A 22 -31.98 -37.39 -15.77
C GLY A 22 -32.37 -35.98 -15.33
N LEU A 23 -32.82 -35.85 -14.08
CA LEU A 23 -33.18 -34.59 -13.46
C LEU A 23 -31.90 -33.72 -13.43
N GLY A 24 -31.74 -32.85 -14.43
CA GLY A 24 -30.62 -31.93 -14.50
C GLY A 24 -30.54 -31.15 -13.20
N LYS A 25 -29.36 -31.16 -12.56
CA LYS A 25 -29.11 -30.34 -11.37
C LYS A 25 -29.42 -28.88 -11.72
N PRO A 26 -30.22 -28.15 -10.94
CA PRO A 26 -30.43 -26.74 -11.19
C PRO A 26 -29.08 -26.04 -11.12
N HIS A 27 -28.68 -25.37 -12.20
CA HIS A 27 -27.53 -24.49 -12.19
C HIS A 27 -27.83 -23.34 -11.22
N SER A 28 -27.14 -23.33 -10.08
CA SER A 28 -27.21 -22.25 -9.10
C SER A 28 -26.46 -21.04 -9.67
N GLY A 29 -27.17 -20.16 -10.36
CA GLY A 29 -26.62 -18.90 -10.87
C GLY A 29 -26.75 -17.79 -9.83
N LEU A 30 -25.69 -16.99 -9.68
CA LEU A 30 -25.72 -15.76 -8.89
C LEU A 30 -26.72 -14.77 -9.54
N THR A 31 -27.63 -14.22 -8.76
CA THR A 31 -28.62 -13.27 -9.31
C THR A 31 -28.00 -11.88 -9.46
N LEU A 32 -28.53 -11.08 -10.39
CA LEU A 32 -28.11 -9.68 -10.55
C LEU A 32 -28.39 -8.86 -9.27
N LEU A 33 -29.48 -9.19 -8.57
CA LEU A 33 -29.83 -8.56 -7.30
C LEU A 33 -28.83 -8.90 -6.19
N GLU A 34 -28.39 -10.15 -6.10
CA GLU A 34 -27.38 -10.60 -5.14
C GLU A 34 -26.05 -9.87 -5.35
N LEU A 35 -25.63 -9.68 -6.60
CA LEU A 35 -24.45 -8.87 -6.92
C LEU A 35 -24.63 -7.41 -6.48
N MET A 36 -25.80 -6.80 -6.69
CA MET A 36 -26.06 -5.42 -6.26
C MET A 36 -25.97 -5.28 -4.73
N VAL A 37 -26.50 -6.25 -3.98
CA VAL A 37 -26.41 -6.25 -2.51
C VAL A 37 -24.94 -6.39 -2.06
N VAL A 38 -24.17 -7.30 -2.67
CA VAL A 38 -22.74 -7.46 -2.36
C VAL A 38 -21.98 -6.17 -2.63
N LEU A 39 -22.21 -5.50 -3.76
CA LEU A 39 -21.55 -4.25 -4.09
C LEU A 39 -21.90 -3.12 -3.09
N VAL A 40 -23.15 -3.04 -2.66
CA VAL A 40 -23.57 -2.08 -1.63
C VAL A 40 -22.87 -2.34 -0.31
N ILE A 41 -22.75 -3.60 0.11
CA ILE A 41 -22.03 -3.98 1.34
C ILE A 41 -20.54 -3.64 1.22
N VAL A 42 -19.90 -3.98 0.10
CA VAL A 42 -18.48 -3.67 -0.15
C VAL A 42 -18.23 -2.17 -0.14
N ALA A 43 -19.09 -1.37 -0.78
CA ALA A 43 -18.99 0.08 -0.77
C ALA A 43 -19.08 0.65 0.65
N LEU A 44 -20.01 0.14 1.47
CA LEU A 44 -20.15 0.55 2.87
C LEU A 44 -18.88 0.20 3.67
N LEU A 45 -18.39 -1.03 3.55
CA LEU A 45 -17.17 -1.46 4.26
C LEU A 45 -15.94 -0.67 3.84
N ALA A 46 -15.81 -0.33 2.56
CA ALA A 46 -14.69 0.45 2.04
C ALA A 46 -14.58 1.84 2.69
N THR A 47 -15.73 2.49 2.98
CA THR A 47 -15.73 3.81 3.64
C THR A 47 -15.15 3.77 5.06
N LEU A 48 -15.38 2.67 5.79
CA LEU A 48 -14.89 2.49 7.16
C LEU A 48 -13.41 2.07 7.19
N ALA A 49 -12.95 1.32 6.18
CA ALA A 49 -11.59 0.78 6.12
C ALA A 49 -10.55 1.78 5.59
N TRP A 50 -10.95 2.69 4.70
CA TRP A 50 -10.02 3.60 4.00
C TRP A 50 -9.19 4.55 4.87
N PRO A 51 -9.73 5.24 5.91
CA PRO A 51 -8.98 6.30 6.59
C PRO A 51 -7.70 5.81 7.27
N GLY A 52 -7.70 4.59 7.83
CA GLY A 52 -6.53 4.04 8.53
C GLY A 52 -5.34 3.74 7.60
N PHE A 53 -5.59 3.48 6.32
CA PHE A 53 -4.55 3.11 5.37
C PHE A 53 -3.66 4.30 4.97
N ALA A 54 -4.24 5.52 4.92
CA ALA A 54 -3.50 6.73 4.60
C ALA A 54 -2.48 7.10 5.69
N GLU A 55 -2.86 6.99 6.97
CA GLU A 55 -1.97 7.26 8.10
C GLU A 55 -0.78 6.28 8.14
N HIS A 56 -1.02 5.01 7.83
CA HIS A 56 0.04 4.00 7.78
C HIS A 56 1.15 4.40 6.80
N PHE A 57 0.79 4.80 5.58
CA PHE A 57 1.79 5.25 4.61
C PHE A 57 2.48 6.54 5.02
N GLN A 58 1.78 7.48 5.67
CA GLN A 58 2.44 8.68 6.18
C GLN A 58 3.52 8.33 7.19
N ARG A 59 3.26 7.40 8.12
CA ARG A 59 4.26 6.94 9.10
C ARG A 59 5.47 6.30 8.42
N VAL A 60 5.25 5.41 7.44
CA VAL A 60 6.34 4.80 6.67
C VAL A 60 7.21 5.86 5.99
N ARG A 61 6.60 6.89 5.40
CA ARG A 61 7.35 7.97 4.74
C ARG A 61 8.06 8.90 5.72
N ARG A 62 7.54 9.09 6.94
CA ARG A 62 8.28 9.78 8.01
C ARG A 62 9.56 9.01 8.34
N GLN A 63 9.52 7.67 8.33
CA GLN A 63 10.72 6.85 8.53
C GLN A 63 11.75 7.03 7.39
N ASP A 64 11.32 7.21 6.14
CA ASP A 64 12.22 7.59 5.03
C ASP A 64 12.96 8.91 5.33
N ALA A 65 12.26 9.93 5.84
CA ALA A 65 12.90 11.17 6.28
C ALA A 65 13.90 10.94 7.41
N ILE A 66 13.47 10.28 8.50
CA ILE A 66 14.29 10.05 9.69
C ILE A 66 15.55 9.25 9.34
N THR A 67 15.42 8.14 8.61
CA THR A 67 16.55 7.31 8.18
C THR A 67 17.51 8.08 7.27
N THR A 68 16.99 8.92 6.37
CA THR A 68 17.82 9.80 5.55
C THR A 68 18.62 10.77 6.40
N LEU A 69 17.99 11.45 7.36
CA LEU A 69 18.67 12.43 8.22
C LEU A 69 19.77 11.77 9.06
N LEU A 70 19.50 10.60 9.63
CA LEU A 70 20.50 9.83 10.39
C LEU A 70 21.65 9.36 9.50
N ARG A 71 21.37 8.99 8.24
CA ARG A 71 22.43 8.62 7.28
C ARG A 71 23.31 9.82 6.95
N ILE A 72 22.72 11.01 6.77
CA ILE A 72 23.47 12.25 6.55
C ILE A 72 24.33 12.57 7.78
N GLN A 73 23.80 12.44 9.00
CA GLN A 73 24.58 12.63 10.23
C GLN A 73 25.79 11.70 10.27
N LEU A 74 25.60 10.40 10.02
CA LEU A 74 26.72 9.46 9.99
C LEU A 74 27.77 9.81 8.93
N GLN A 75 27.35 10.28 7.76
CA GLN A 75 28.28 10.74 6.73
C GLN A 75 29.01 12.03 7.11
N GLN A 76 28.33 12.95 7.79
CA GLN A 76 28.94 14.17 8.34
C GLN A 76 30.01 13.83 9.37
N GLU A 77 29.73 12.93 10.31
CA GLU A 77 30.72 12.49 11.30
C GLU A 77 31.92 11.79 10.65
N GLN A 78 31.69 10.98 9.62
CA GLN A 78 32.77 10.37 8.85
C GLN A 78 33.63 11.40 8.12
N TRP A 79 33.01 12.44 7.55
CA TRP A 79 33.69 13.54 6.89
C TRP A 79 34.54 14.36 7.87
N ARG A 80 33.99 14.67 9.06
CA ARG A 80 34.68 15.43 10.11
C ARG A 80 35.93 14.75 10.65
N ALA A 81 36.08 13.45 10.47
CA ALA A 81 37.31 12.74 10.82
C ALA A 81 38.51 13.16 9.93
N GLN A 82 38.25 13.76 8.77
CA GLN A 82 39.26 14.11 7.77
C GLN A 82 39.28 15.61 7.44
N ASP A 83 38.21 16.35 7.75
CA ASP A 83 38.03 17.76 7.43
C ASP A 83 37.63 18.60 8.66
N THR A 84 38.06 19.85 8.68
CA THR A 84 37.73 20.83 9.72
C THR A 84 36.31 21.39 9.62
N ASP A 85 35.63 21.20 8.50
CA ASP A 85 34.26 21.67 8.27
C ASP A 85 33.27 20.52 8.03
N TYR A 86 31.98 20.76 8.26
CA TYR A 86 30.91 19.87 7.81
C TYR A 86 30.65 20.04 6.31
N ALA A 87 30.48 18.90 5.64
CA ALA A 87 30.30 18.81 4.19
C ALA A 87 28.95 19.38 3.73
N SER A 88 28.91 19.83 2.48
CA SER A 88 27.69 20.07 1.73
C SER A 88 26.97 18.77 1.34
N LEU A 89 25.68 18.85 1.02
CA LEU A 89 24.92 17.68 0.53
C LEU A 89 25.52 17.09 -0.76
N THR A 90 26.10 17.92 -1.61
CA THR A 90 26.74 17.49 -2.86
C THR A 90 28.01 16.68 -2.61
N GLU A 91 28.84 17.07 -1.65
CA GLU A 91 30.06 16.34 -1.26
C GLU A 91 29.71 14.99 -0.62
N LEU A 92 28.61 14.93 0.13
CA LEU A 92 28.08 13.69 0.70
C LEU A 92 27.33 12.80 -0.32
N GLY A 93 27.24 13.23 -1.58
CA GLY A 93 26.63 12.45 -2.66
C GLY A 93 25.10 12.52 -2.75
N TRP A 94 24.46 13.49 -2.10
CA TRP A 94 23.00 13.69 -2.14
C TRP A 94 22.58 14.57 -3.32
N THR A 95 22.72 14.00 -4.53
CA THR A 95 22.30 14.63 -5.79
C THR A 95 21.36 13.68 -6.57
N PRO A 96 20.06 14.00 -6.68
CA PRO A 96 19.38 15.18 -6.15
C PRO A 96 19.23 15.14 -4.62
N ALA A 97 19.13 16.31 -3.99
CA ALA A 97 18.93 16.47 -2.55
C ALA A 97 17.52 16.01 -2.12
N ARG A 98 17.33 14.69 -2.02
CA ARG A 98 16.08 14.01 -1.70
C ARG A 98 16.31 12.89 -0.71
N SER A 99 15.26 12.55 0.05
CA SER A 99 15.25 11.33 0.86
C SER A 99 15.40 10.08 0.00
N LEU A 100 15.73 8.95 0.64
CA LEU A 100 16.02 7.68 -0.02
C LEU A 100 14.88 7.28 -0.98
N ASP A 101 13.62 7.40 -0.53
CA ASP A 101 12.43 7.11 -1.35
C ASP A 101 11.88 8.35 -2.08
N GLY A 102 12.53 9.51 -1.93
CA GLY A 102 12.23 10.73 -2.67
C GLY A 102 10.96 11.47 -2.24
N HIS A 103 10.44 11.17 -1.05
CA HIS A 103 9.26 11.82 -0.48
C HIS A 103 9.55 13.20 0.13
N TYR A 104 10.77 13.41 0.59
CA TYR A 104 11.25 14.65 1.17
C TYR A 104 12.35 15.28 0.32
N ARG A 105 12.39 16.61 0.31
CA ARG A 105 13.51 17.39 -0.22
C ARG A 105 14.45 17.72 0.94
N LEU A 106 15.74 17.51 0.73
CA LEU A 106 16.77 17.82 1.71
C LEU A 106 17.26 19.26 1.50
N GLU A 107 17.48 19.96 2.60
CA GLU A 107 18.11 21.27 2.64
C GLU A 107 19.12 21.29 3.77
N LEU A 108 20.32 21.77 3.49
CA LEU A 108 21.37 21.92 4.48
C LEU A 108 21.64 23.41 4.69
N ARG A 109 21.72 23.83 5.95
CA ARG A 109 21.97 25.22 6.36
C ARG A 109 23.16 25.28 7.29
N GLY A 110 23.92 26.37 7.18
CA GLY A 110 24.98 26.69 8.13
C GLY A 110 26.04 25.59 8.30
N HIS A 111 26.39 24.87 7.22
CA HIS A 111 27.46 23.89 7.26
C HIS A 111 28.82 24.60 7.32
N GLY A 112 29.68 24.18 8.25
CA GLY A 112 30.99 24.79 8.49
C GLY A 112 31.64 24.17 9.73
N PRO A 113 32.60 24.83 10.38
CA PRO A 113 33.30 24.25 11.53
C PRO A 113 32.43 24.18 12.79
N ALA A 114 31.44 25.07 12.90
CA ALA A 114 30.61 25.25 14.09
C ALA A 114 29.42 24.27 14.18
N GLY A 115 29.07 23.59 13.09
CA GLY A 115 27.88 22.73 13.05
C GLY A 115 27.25 22.69 11.66
N TYR A 116 26.06 22.12 11.61
CA TYR A 116 25.19 22.13 10.44
C TYR A 116 23.73 21.90 10.86
N LEU A 117 22.79 22.26 10.00
CA LEU A 117 21.38 21.90 10.16
C LEU A 117 20.86 21.29 8.86
N VAL A 118 20.54 19.99 8.89
CA VAL A 118 19.88 19.31 7.78
C VAL A 118 18.37 19.24 8.02
N ILE A 119 17.59 19.55 6.99
CA ILE A 119 16.14 19.64 7.04
C ILE A 119 15.55 18.78 5.92
N ALA A 120 14.71 17.80 6.28
CA ALA A 120 13.88 17.04 5.37
C ALA A 120 12.49 17.71 5.29
N ARG A 121 12.21 18.39 4.17
CA ARG A 121 10.91 19.04 3.91
C ARG A 121 10.00 18.16 3.06
N PRO A 122 8.73 17.93 3.45
CA PRO A 122 7.76 17.27 2.57
C PRO A 122 7.70 17.96 1.22
N ARG A 123 7.66 17.18 0.13
CA ARG A 123 7.47 17.75 -1.20
C ARG A 123 6.08 18.41 -1.29
N ARG A 124 6.01 19.66 -1.75
CA ARG A 124 4.76 20.47 -1.82
C ARG A 124 3.60 19.80 -2.57
N GLN A 125 3.89 18.96 -3.56
CA GLN A 125 2.90 18.20 -4.34
C GLN A 125 3.08 16.68 -4.15
N GLY A 126 3.81 16.30 -3.10
CA GLY A 126 4.04 14.90 -2.76
C GLY A 126 2.93 14.36 -1.86
N PRO A 127 2.87 13.04 -1.71
CA PRO A 127 1.82 12.39 -0.93
C PRO A 127 2.02 12.56 0.60
N GLN A 128 3.06 13.30 1.01
CA GLN A 128 3.35 13.72 2.39
C GLN A 128 3.04 15.22 2.64
N ALA A 129 2.52 15.95 1.65
CA ALA A 129 2.34 17.41 1.75
C ALA A 129 1.36 17.84 2.85
N GLY A 130 0.37 17.01 3.16
CA GLY A 130 -0.64 17.25 4.20
C GLY A 130 -0.35 16.58 5.55
N ASP A 131 0.85 16.02 5.73
CA ASP A 131 1.21 15.38 7.00
C ASP A 131 1.36 16.44 8.11
N PRO A 132 0.63 16.32 9.25
CA PRO A 132 0.73 17.27 10.37
C PRO A 132 2.14 17.35 10.99
N CYS A 133 2.99 16.34 10.80
CA CYS A 133 4.35 16.36 11.33
C CYS A 133 5.28 17.37 10.64
N GLY A 134 4.95 17.77 9.41
CA GLY A 134 5.72 18.77 8.70
C GLY A 134 7.19 18.35 8.45
N PRO A 135 8.14 19.30 8.48
CA PRO A 135 9.55 19.02 8.19
C PRO A 135 10.28 18.44 9.40
N PHE A 136 11.16 17.47 9.14
CA PHE A 136 12.09 16.91 10.13
C PHE A 136 13.42 17.65 10.02
N ALA A 137 14.08 17.90 11.14
CA ALA A 137 15.37 18.57 11.16
C ALA A 137 16.31 17.90 12.16
N LEU A 138 17.60 17.90 11.82
CA LEU A 138 18.65 17.27 12.60
C LEU A 138 19.94 18.10 12.47
N ASP A 139 20.68 18.24 13.55
CA ASP A 139 22.00 18.85 13.60
C ASP A 139 23.02 17.85 14.16
N GLN A 140 24.25 18.30 14.45
CA GLN A 140 25.29 17.45 15.03
C GLN A 140 24.91 16.86 16.41
N ASP A 141 24.03 17.54 17.16
CA ASP A 141 23.62 17.15 18.51
C ASP A 141 22.38 16.24 18.49
N GLY A 142 21.64 16.21 17.37
CA GLY A 142 20.57 15.26 17.11
C GLY A 142 19.29 15.90 16.56
N PRO A 143 18.12 15.30 16.81
CA PRO A 143 16.84 15.83 16.34
C PRO A 143 16.52 17.23 16.88
N VAL A 144 16.25 18.17 15.98
CA VAL A 144 15.76 19.50 16.34
C VAL A 144 14.23 19.45 16.39
N LEU A 145 13.67 19.71 17.57
CA LEU A 145 12.25 19.56 17.85
C LEU A 145 11.54 20.90 18.02
N GLY A 146 10.30 21.00 17.51
CA GLY A 146 9.47 22.20 17.69
C GLY A 146 9.88 23.39 16.80
N SER A 147 9.29 24.57 17.03
CA SER A 147 9.59 25.82 16.29
C SER A 147 9.48 25.71 14.74
N GLY A 148 8.50 24.95 14.25
CA GLY A 148 8.28 24.73 12.82
C GLY A 148 8.89 23.44 12.26
N PHE A 149 9.49 22.61 13.13
CA PHE A 149 9.89 21.23 12.83
C PHE A 149 9.04 20.20 13.60
N ALA A 150 9.12 18.95 13.15
CA ALA A 150 8.46 17.80 13.74
C ALA A 150 8.75 17.66 15.24
N ASP A 151 7.70 17.34 16.02
CA ASP A 151 7.83 17.15 17.47
C ASP A 151 8.32 15.73 17.84
N ALA A 152 8.57 15.50 19.13
CA ALA A 152 9.01 14.20 19.63
C ALA A 152 8.03 13.03 19.37
N ARG A 153 6.75 13.30 19.08
CA ARG A 153 5.78 12.24 18.71
C ARG A 153 6.01 11.84 17.26
N CYS A 154 6.20 12.81 16.38
CA CYS A 154 6.50 12.58 14.97
C CYS A 154 7.80 11.79 14.74
N TRP A 155 8.81 11.99 15.59
CA TRP A 155 10.06 11.21 15.55
C TRP A 155 9.94 9.76 16.06
N ARG A 156 8.88 9.44 16.82
CA ARG A 156 8.66 8.10 17.38
C ARG A 156 7.72 7.21 16.55
N GLY A 157 6.98 7.78 15.58
CA GLY A 157 6.10 7.06 14.65
C GLY A 157 4.62 7.10 15.00
#